data_AF-A0A9P1WUU7-F1
#
_entry.id   AF-A0A9P1WUU7-F1
#
_cell.length_a   1.000
_cell.length_b   1.000
_cell.length_c   1.000
_cell.angle_alpha   90.00
_cell.angle_beta   90.00
_cell.angle_gamma   90.00
#
_symmetry.space_group_name_H-M   'P 1'
#
loop_
_entity.id
_entity.type
_entity.pdbx_description
1 polymer ?
#
loop_
_entity_poly.entity_id
_entity_poly.type
_entity_poly.pdbx_seq_one_letter_code
_entity_poly.pdbx_strand_id
1 'polypeptide(L)'
;MFTRIRKLISKRNGNQDVYIEQMSREGTIPFNKEETMKLYHVETEEDYDALMLELEEEGCVWGYTGNKPTKDGHWYIFKGDTVIDKYDIYLGVASKGYCEKVYLNIPIQKYKTRKDKIKEDVEYFSKCNEQIMESVYEFIHQDNNDIVNNPSHYTSGGIETLDYIKAKVKDYPSYAAGNILKYVSRYEYKNGIEDLKKAQFYLNDLIEWMESK
;
A
#
# COMPACT_ATOMS: atom_id res chain seq x y z
N MET A 1 -37.64 -55.46 22.00
CA MET A 1 -37.25 -55.33 20.58
C MET A 1 -35.72 -55.55 20.52
N PHE A 2 -35.22 -56.77 20.71
CA PHE A 2 -34.92 -57.80 19.68
C PHE A 2 -34.06 -57.21 18.53
N THR A 3 -32.84 -57.65 18.17
CA THR A 3 -31.99 -58.82 18.51
C THR A 3 -30.56 -58.56 17.97
N ARG A 4 -29.52 -59.12 18.61
CA ARG A 4 -28.16 -59.29 18.07
C ARG A 4 -28.16 -60.19 16.82
N ILE A 5 -27.38 -59.88 15.78
CA ILE A 5 -26.73 -60.90 14.92
C ILE A 5 -25.26 -60.51 14.65
N ARG A 6 -24.43 -61.56 14.66
CA ARG A 6 -22.97 -61.64 14.75
C ARG A 6 -22.42 -62.21 13.42
N LYS A 7 -21.11 -62.01 13.18
CA LYS A 7 -20.18 -62.89 12.42
C LYS A 7 -20.39 -62.93 10.89
N LEU A 8 -19.42 -63.23 10.01
CA LEU A 8 -17.96 -63.49 10.03
C LEU A 8 -17.54 -63.56 8.53
N ILE A 9 -16.35 -63.02 8.22
CA ILE A 9 -15.35 -63.39 7.19
C ILE A 9 -15.79 -64.17 5.93
N SER A 10 -15.33 -63.70 4.76
CA SER A 10 -14.93 -64.58 3.65
C SER A 10 -13.91 -63.95 2.68
N LYS A 11 -12.68 -64.48 2.77
CA LYS A 11 -11.67 -64.80 1.72
C LYS A 11 -11.16 -63.75 0.71
N ARG A 12 -9.81 -63.67 0.72
CA ARG A 12 -8.86 -63.29 -0.34
C ARG A 12 -9.31 -63.59 -1.77
N ASN A 13 -8.99 -62.68 -2.69
CA ASN A 13 -8.27 -62.99 -3.94
C ASN A 13 -7.55 -61.73 -4.42
N GLY A 14 -6.29 -61.87 -4.83
CA GLY A 14 -5.57 -60.82 -5.51
C GLY A 14 -6.11 -60.67 -6.94
N ASN A 15 -6.27 -59.42 -7.37
CA ASN A 15 -5.88 -58.97 -8.69
C ASN A 15 -5.93 -57.45 -8.73
N GLN A 16 -5.01 -56.95 -9.52
CA GLN A 16 -4.70 -55.56 -9.77
C GLN A 16 -5.79 -54.96 -10.64
N ASP A 17 -6.62 -54.10 -10.07
CA ASP A 17 -7.46 -53.18 -10.83
C ASP A 17 -7.26 -51.79 -10.23
N VAL A 18 -6.57 -50.95 -10.99
CA VAL A 18 -6.48 -49.51 -10.77
C VAL A 18 -7.88 -48.96 -11.02
N TYR A 19 -8.65 -48.75 -9.95
CA TYR A 19 -9.91 -48.02 -10.04
C TYR A 19 -9.60 -46.53 -9.89
N ILE A 20 -9.69 -45.80 -11.00
CA ILE A 20 -9.91 -44.35 -10.96
C ILE A 20 -11.37 -44.18 -10.55
N GLU A 21 -11.63 -44.07 -9.24
CA GLU A 21 -12.91 -43.54 -8.79
C GLU A 21 -12.96 -42.06 -9.16
N GLN A 22 -13.75 -41.73 -10.19
CA GLN A 22 -14.32 -40.39 -10.29
C GLN A 22 -15.16 -40.18 -9.02
N MET A 23 -14.59 -39.54 -8.01
CA MET A 23 -15.36 -39.16 -6.83
C MET A 23 -16.45 -38.18 -7.27
N SER A 24 -17.68 -38.67 -7.24
CA SER A 24 -18.90 -37.89 -7.40
C SER A 24 -18.88 -36.70 -6.44
N ARG A 25 -19.24 -35.54 -6.98
CA ARG A 25 -19.56 -34.33 -6.22
C ARG A 25 -20.82 -34.57 -5.39
N GLU A 26 -20.70 -35.21 -4.24
CA GLU A 26 -21.75 -35.18 -3.22
C GLU A 26 -21.16 -35.60 -1.88
N GLY A 27 -20.57 -34.60 -1.22
CA GLY A 27 -20.03 -34.67 0.12
C GLY A 27 -19.92 -33.26 0.65
N THR A 28 -21.07 -32.65 0.95
CA THR A 28 -21.15 -31.34 1.59
C THR A 28 -20.58 -31.45 3.00
N ILE A 29 -19.27 -31.30 3.12
CA ILE A 29 -18.60 -30.98 4.38
C ILE A 29 -19.12 -29.58 4.76
N PRO A 30 -19.63 -29.35 5.98
CA PRO A 30 -20.26 -28.09 6.33
C PRO A 30 -19.21 -26.97 6.30
N PHE A 31 -19.23 -26.19 5.22
CA PHE A 31 -18.42 -25.00 5.03
C PHE A 31 -19.03 -23.88 5.85
N ASN A 32 -18.69 -23.85 7.14
CA ASN A 32 -19.06 -22.73 8.00
C ASN A 32 -17.95 -22.41 8.99
N LYS A 33 -17.00 -21.59 8.52
CA LYS A 33 -16.37 -20.49 9.25
C LYS A 33 -15.87 -19.50 8.21
N GLU A 34 -15.84 -18.23 8.60
CA GLU A 34 -15.62 -17.05 7.75
C GLU A 34 -14.19 -16.97 7.17
N GLU A 35 -13.77 -17.96 6.39
CA GLU A 35 -12.48 -18.00 5.70
C GLU A 35 -12.68 -17.57 4.24
N THR A 36 -12.77 -16.26 4.05
CA THR A 36 -12.89 -15.67 2.71
C THR A 36 -11.53 -15.67 2.03
N MET A 37 -11.41 -16.37 0.91
CA MET A 37 -10.28 -16.27 -0.02
C MET A 37 -10.04 -14.80 -0.41
N LYS A 38 -8.78 -14.36 -0.34
CA LYS A 38 -8.39 -12.98 -0.72
C LYS A 38 -7.55 -13.02 -1.98
N LEU A 39 -7.83 -12.12 -2.91
CA LEU A 39 -7.11 -11.99 -4.18
C LEU A 39 -6.38 -10.64 -4.18
N TYR A 40 -5.06 -10.66 -4.31
CA TYR A 40 -4.23 -9.46 -4.37
C TYR A 40 -3.64 -9.31 -5.77
N HIS A 41 -3.99 -8.24 -6.48
CA HIS A 41 -3.39 -7.90 -7.78
C HIS A 41 -2.24 -6.93 -7.58
N VAL A 42 -1.08 -7.26 -8.15
CA VAL A 42 0.13 -6.43 -8.15
C VAL A 42 0.53 -6.09 -9.58
N GLU A 43 0.87 -4.82 -9.81
CA GLU A 43 1.20 -4.30 -11.15
C GLU A 43 2.70 -4.07 -11.36
N THR A 44 3.49 -3.95 -10.28
CA THR A 44 4.94 -3.73 -10.33
C THR A 44 5.71 -4.75 -9.50
N GLU A 45 7.00 -4.92 -9.79
CA GLU A 45 7.87 -5.86 -9.08
C GLU A 45 8.07 -5.43 -7.62
N GLU A 46 8.15 -4.12 -7.38
CA GLU A 46 8.27 -3.55 -6.05
C GLU A 46 7.02 -3.81 -5.19
N ASP A 47 5.83 -3.69 -5.81
CA ASP A 47 4.55 -4.04 -5.17
C ASP A 47 4.49 -5.53 -4.82
N TYR A 48 4.95 -6.40 -5.74
CA TYR A 48 5.03 -7.84 -5.53
C TYR A 48 5.98 -8.19 -4.37
N ASP A 49 7.20 -7.66 -4.36
CA ASP A 49 8.20 -7.96 -3.34
C ASP A 49 7.75 -7.51 -1.94
N ALA A 50 7.14 -6.32 -1.85
CA ALA A 50 6.56 -5.84 -0.61
C ALA A 50 5.43 -6.75 -0.10
N LEU A 51 4.55 -7.20 -1.00
CA LEU A 51 3.47 -8.12 -0.65
C LEU A 51 4.01 -9.48 -0.17
N MET A 52 5.05 -10.01 -0.81
CA MET A 52 5.67 -11.28 -0.39
C MET A 52 6.25 -11.20 1.03
N LEU A 53 6.87 -10.06 1.39
CA LEU A 53 7.38 -9.83 2.75
C LEU A 53 6.25 -9.79 3.78
N GLU A 54 5.18 -9.04 3.51
CA GLU A 54 4.01 -8.97 4.41
C GLU A 54 3.37 -10.35 4.60
N LEU A 55 3.18 -11.11 3.52
CA LEU A 55 2.60 -12.45 3.59
C LEU A 55 3.51 -13.45 4.32
N GLU A 56 4.83 -13.29 4.24
CA GLU A 56 5.77 -14.12 5.00
C GLU A 56 5.74 -13.80 6.50
N GLU A 57 5.62 -12.54 6.88
CA GLU A 57 5.43 -12.13 8.30
C GLU A 57 4.12 -12.69 8.87
N GLU A 58 3.07 -12.77 8.05
CA GLU A 58 1.81 -13.44 8.40
C GLU A 58 1.93 -14.97 8.49
N GLY A 59 3.09 -15.55 8.14
CA GLY A 59 3.34 -16.99 8.19
C GLY A 59 2.78 -17.77 7.01
N CYS A 60 2.47 -17.10 5.90
CA CYS A 60 1.94 -17.77 4.71
C CYS A 60 3.03 -18.57 3.99
N VAL A 61 2.62 -19.60 3.25
CA VAL A 61 3.48 -20.47 2.44
C VAL A 61 2.85 -20.77 1.10
N TRP A 62 3.66 -21.03 0.08
CA TRP A 62 3.14 -21.47 -1.23
C TRP A 62 2.46 -22.84 -1.10
N GLY A 63 1.23 -22.97 -1.60
CA GLY A 63 0.46 -24.21 -1.46
C GLY A 63 1.06 -25.44 -2.15
N TYR A 64 1.86 -25.23 -3.21
CA TYR A 64 2.45 -26.31 -4.01
C TYR A 64 3.87 -26.70 -3.58
N THR A 65 4.66 -25.77 -3.02
CA THR A 65 6.03 -26.07 -2.54
C THR A 65 6.15 -26.12 -1.02
N GLY A 66 5.25 -25.47 -0.29
CA GLY A 66 5.39 -25.23 1.16
C GLY A 66 6.53 -24.27 1.51
N ASN A 67 7.19 -23.67 0.53
CA ASN A 67 8.24 -22.70 0.75
C ASN A 67 7.66 -21.34 1.13
N LYS A 68 8.54 -20.51 1.70
CA LYS A 68 8.26 -19.12 2.03
C LYS A 68 8.03 -18.26 0.77
N PRO A 69 7.17 -17.23 0.86
CA PRO A 69 6.85 -16.34 -0.25
C PRO A 69 8.09 -15.65 -0.85
N THR A 70 9.03 -15.21 -0.01
CA THR A 70 10.25 -14.53 -0.49
C THR A 70 11.29 -15.46 -1.11
N LYS A 71 11.19 -16.76 -0.84
CA LYS A 71 12.16 -17.76 -1.32
C LYS A 71 11.85 -18.20 -2.75
N ASP A 72 10.57 -18.38 -3.06
CA ASP A 72 10.10 -18.77 -4.39
C ASP A 72 9.38 -17.58 -5.02
N GLY A 73 10.06 -16.86 -5.91
CA GLY A 73 9.51 -15.69 -6.62
C GLY A 73 8.79 -16.08 -7.90
N HIS A 74 7.51 -15.73 -8.00
CA HIS A 74 6.63 -16.05 -9.14
C HIS A 74 6.26 -14.85 -10.02
N TRP A 75 6.84 -13.69 -9.74
CA TRP A 75 6.62 -12.45 -10.49
C TRP A 75 6.81 -12.61 -12.01
N TYR A 76 7.86 -13.32 -12.44
CA TYR A 76 8.21 -13.45 -13.85
C TYR A 76 7.20 -14.22 -14.71
N ILE A 77 6.21 -14.89 -14.10
CA ILE A 77 5.19 -15.68 -14.79
C ILE A 77 4.16 -14.77 -15.47
N PHE A 78 3.57 -13.83 -14.72
CA PHE A 78 2.49 -12.97 -15.20
C PHE A 78 2.82 -11.48 -15.12
N LYS A 79 3.92 -11.07 -14.47
CA LYS A 79 4.36 -9.68 -14.31
C LYS A 79 3.21 -8.79 -13.83
N GLY A 80 2.89 -7.71 -14.54
CA GLY A 80 1.82 -6.78 -14.16
C GLY A 80 0.40 -7.37 -14.10
N ASP A 81 0.19 -8.60 -14.56
CA ASP A 81 -1.08 -9.33 -14.43
C ASP A 81 -1.07 -10.37 -13.29
N THR A 82 -0.07 -10.32 -12.41
CA THR A 82 0.08 -11.28 -11.30
C THR A 82 -0.97 -11.03 -10.22
N VAL A 83 -1.75 -12.08 -9.92
CA VAL A 83 -2.67 -12.13 -8.79
C VAL A 83 -2.21 -13.20 -7.81
N ILE A 84 -2.09 -12.83 -6.55
CA ILE A 84 -1.82 -13.73 -5.44
C ILE A 84 -3.15 -14.10 -4.80
N ASP A 85 -3.50 -15.37 -4.92
CA ASP A 85 -4.64 -15.92 -4.20
C ASP A 85 -4.18 -16.46 -2.84
N LYS A 86 -4.72 -15.87 -1.77
CA LYS A 86 -4.49 -16.29 -0.40
C LYS A 86 -5.71 -17.03 0.13
N TYR A 87 -5.49 -18.27 0.54
CA TYR A 87 -6.46 -19.10 1.22
C TYR A 87 -5.88 -19.57 2.56
N ASP A 88 -6.37 -18.98 3.66
CA ASP A 88 -5.81 -19.17 5.00
C ASP A 88 -4.29 -18.86 5.03
N ILE A 89 -3.44 -19.86 5.25
CA ILE A 89 -1.98 -19.74 5.22
C ILE A 89 -1.36 -20.09 3.86
N TYR A 90 -2.16 -20.54 2.89
CA TYR A 90 -1.69 -21.02 1.60
C TYR A 90 -1.79 -19.94 0.53
N LEU A 91 -0.73 -19.83 -0.28
CA LEU A 91 -0.65 -18.92 -1.41
C LEU A 91 -0.67 -19.66 -2.74
N GLY A 92 -1.36 -19.07 -3.71
CA GLY A 92 -1.32 -19.42 -5.13
C GLY A 92 -0.95 -18.20 -5.97
N VAL A 93 -0.61 -18.47 -7.23
CA VAL A 93 -0.35 -17.43 -8.24
C VAL A 93 -1.20 -17.70 -9.47
N ALA A 94 -1.90 -16.66 -9.91
CA ALA A 94 -2.77 -16.72 -11.08
C ALA A 94 -2.64 -15.44 -11.90
N SER A 95 -3.13 -15.49 -13.14
CA SER A 95 -3.29 -14.27 -13.95
C SER A 95 -4.59 -13.56 -13.58
N LYS A 96 -4.60 -12.23 -13.67
CA LYS A 96 -5.79 -11.41 -13.50
C LYS A 96 -6.98 -11.89 -14.33
N GLY A 97 -6.75 -12.16 -15.62
CA GLY A 97 -7.80 -12.63 -16.52
C GLY A 97 -8.35 -14.03 -16.18
N TYR A 98 -7.58 -14.88 -15.49
CA TYR A 98 -8.09 -16.15 -14.96
C TYR A 98 -8.96 -15.90 -13.73
N CYS A 99 -8.50 -15.07 -12.80
CA CYS A 99 -9.24 -14.74 -11.58
C CYS A 99 -10.59 -14.07 -11.88
N GLU A 100 -10.65 -13.16 -12.85
CA GLU A 100 -11.90 -12.50 -13.27
C GLU A 100 -12.93 -13.49 -13.84
N LYS A 101 -12.48 -14.58 -14.47
CA LYS A 101 -13.35 -15.61 -15.06
C LYS A 101 -13.80 -16.66 -14.06
N VAL A 102 -12.92 -17.03 -13.12
CA VAL A 102 -13.12 -18.15 -12.19
C VAL A 102 -13.71 -17.68 -10.86
N TYR A 103 -13.28 -16.52 -10.37
CA TYR A 103 -13.68 -15.95 -9.08
C TYR A 103 -14.59 -14.73 -9.24
N LEU A 104 -15.70 -14.91 -9.97
CA LEU A 104 -16.67 -13.85 -10.32
C LEU A 104 -17.20 -13.05 -9.11
N ASN A 105 -17.25 -13.65 -7.93
CA ASN A 105 -17.83 -13.05 -6.73
C ASN A 105 -16.79 -12.57 -5.70
N ILE A 106 -15.48 -12.71 -5.99
CA ILE A 106 -14.42 -12.31 -5.05
C ILE A 106 -13.75 -11.05 -5.61
N PRO A 107 -13.82 -9.91 -4.90
CA PRO A 107 -13.19 -8.69 -5.38
C PRO A 107 -11.66 -8.84 -5.39
N ILE A 108 -11.06 -8.54 -6.52
CA ILE A 108 -9.60 -8.48 -6.67
C ILE A 108 -9.12 -7.17 -6.03
N GLN A 109 -8.34 -7.27 -4.96
CA GLN A 109 -7.79 -6.12 -4.25
C GLN A 109 -6.48 -5.70 -4.90
N LYS A 110 -6.43 -4.48 -5.43
CA LYS A 110 -5.18 -3.91 -5.93
C LYS A 110 -4.26 -3.59 -4.74
N TYR A 111 -3.08 -4.21 -4.72
CA TYR A 111 -2.07 -3.96 -3.72
C TYR A 111 -1.10 -2.87 -4.17
N LYS A 112 -0.74 -1.98 -3.24
CA LYS A 112 0.25 -0.91 -3.41
C LYS A 112 1.06 -0.76 -2.15
N THR A 113 2.38 -0.67 -2.28
CA THR A 113 3.27 -0.57 -1.12
C THR A 113 2.95 0.66 -0.26
N ARG A 114 3.21 0.56 1.06
CA ARG A 114 3.09 1.70 1.98
C ARG A 114 4.01 2.87 1.60
N LYS A 115 5.16 2.59 0.99
CA LYS A 115 6.10 3.61 0.52
C LYS A 115 5.49 4.44 -0.61
N ASP A 116 4.75 3.81 -1.52
CA ASP A 116 4.07 4.51 -2.61
C ASP A 116 2.90 5.34 -2.12
N LYS A 117 2.13 4.84 -1.13
CA LYS A 117 1.06 5.64 -0.49
C LYS A 117 1.62 6.88 0.20
N ILE A 118 2.72 6.74 0.95
CA ILE A 118 3.39 7.89 1.58
C ILE A 118 3.89 8.86 0.51
N LYS A 119 4.44 8.36 -0.61
CA LYS A 119 4.89 9.21 -1.72
C LYS A 119 3.73 9.97 -2.36
N GLU A 120 2.60 9.32 -2.61
CA GLU A 120 1.37 9.95 -3.12
C GLU A 120 0.84 11.01 -2.15
N ASP A 121 0.75 10.70 -0.86
CA ASP A 121 0.31 11.64 0.18
C ASP A 121 1.24 12.86 0.29
N VAL A 122 2.55 12.63 0.22
CA VAL A 122 3.57 13.69 0.20
C VAL A 122 3.46 14.55 -1.03
N GLU A 123 3.22 13.95 -2.19
CA GLU A 123 3.10 14.66 -3.46
C GLU A 123 1.81 15.49 -3.51
N TYR A 124 0.70 14.92 -3.04
CA TYR A 124 -0.56 15.63 -2.82
C TYR A 124 -0.37 16.81 -1.87
N PHE A 125 0.27 16.59 -0.72
CA PHE A 125 0.57 17.66 0.24
C PHE A 125 1.48 18.74 -0.38
N SER A 126 2.50 18.35 -1.15
CA SER A 126 3.38 19.28 -1.85
C SER A 126 2.60 20.17 -2.81
N LYS A 127 1.68 19.58 -3.58
CA LYS A 127 0.85 20.29 -4.55
C LYS A 127 -0.12 21.27 -3.88
N CYS A 128 -0.81 20.85 -2.82
CA CYS A 128 -1.68 21.73 -2.05
C CYS A 128 -0.90 22.91 -1.44
N ASN A 129 0.32 22.65 -0.94
CA ASN A 129 1.14 23.71 -0.39
C ASN A 129 1.62 24.70 -1.47
N GLU A 130 1.95 24.25 -2.68
CA GLU A 130 2.28 25.15 -3.80
C GLU A 130 1.10 26.06 -4.14
N GLN A 131 -0.12 25.51 -4.23
CA GLN A 131 -1.34 26.30 -4.51
C GLN A 131 -1.66 27.31 -3.41
N ILE A 132 -1.51 26.94 -2.13
CA ILE A 132 -1.71 27.86 -1.01
C ILE A 132 -0.71 29.01 -1.12
N MET A 133 0.57 28.71 -1.41
CA MET A 133 1.58 29.75 -1.57
C MET A 133 1.31 30.68 -2.75
N GLU A 134 0.84 30.15 -3.88
CA GLU A 134 0.38 30.97 -5.02
C GLU A 134 -0.78 31.88 -4.62
N SER A 135 -1.80 31.34 -3.93
CA SER A 135 -2.95 32.14 -3.48
C SER A 135 -2.58 33.22 -2.47
N VAL A 136 -1.63 32.92 -1.57
CA VAL A 136 -1.09 33.88 -0.59
C VAL A 136 -0.28 34.96 -1.31
N TYR A 137 0.51 34.58 -2.31
CA TYR A 137 1.28 35.51 -3.13
C TYR A 137 0.36 36.48 -3.88
N GLU A 138 -0.64 35.98 -4.60
CA GLU A 138 -1.61 36.81 -5.32
C GLU A 138 -2.34 37.78 -4.37
N PHE A 139 -2.75 37.30 -3.19
CA PHE A 139 -3.39 38.15 -2.18
C PHE A 139 -2.49 39.28 -1.68
N ILE A 140 -1.22 38.99 -1.34
CA ILE A 140 -0.25 40.01 -0.88
C ILE A 140 0.04 41.06 -1.97
N HIS A 141 0.02 40.66 -3.24
CA HIS A 141 0.25 41.56 -4.38
C HIS A 141 -0.98 42.43 -4.73
N GLN A 142 -2.16 42.08 -4.23
CA GLN A 142 -3.40 42.81 -4.50
C GLN A 142 -3.58 44.04 -3.58
N ASP A 143 -2.94 44.05 -2.41
CA ASP A 143 -2.96 45.18 -1.46
C ASP A 143 -1.88 46.24 -1.73
N ASN A 144 -0.91 45.99 -2.60
CA ASN A 144 0.19 46.92 -2.92
C ASN A 144 0.15 47.37 -4.39
N ASN A 145 -0.61 48.43 -4.66
CA ASN A 145 -0.82 49.03 -5.98
C ASN A 145 0.41 49.78 -6.58
N ASP A 146 1.63 49.43 -6.22
CA ASP A 146 2.83 49.95 -6.92
C ASP A 146 4.05 49.07 -6.61
N ILE A 147 4.51 48.31 -7.62
CA ILE A 147 5.90 47.88 -7.95
C ILE A 147 5.75 46.87 -9.10
N VAL A 148 5.43 47.40 -10.28
CA VAL A 148 5.08 46.65 -11.50
C VAL A 148 6.29 46.02 -12.23
N ASN A 149 7.51 46.08 -11.68
CA ASN A 149 8.72 45.85 -12.51
C ASN A 149 9.78 44.87 -11.98
N ASN A 150 9.50 43.95 -11.05
CA ASN A 150 10.51 42.90 -10.74
C ASN A 150 9.93 41.57 -10.21
N PRO A 151 9.57 40.60 -11.07
CA PRO A 151 9.15 39.28 -10.62
C PRO A 151 10.40 38.43 -10.32
N SER A 152 10.87 38.46 -9.08
CA SER A 152 11.97 37.62 -8.58
C SER A 152 11.39 36.71 -7.50
N HIS A 153 10.74 35.62 -7.90
CA HIS A 153 9.98 34.70 -7.04
C HIS A 153 10.60 34.51 -5.65
N TYR A 154 9.90 35.03 -4.64
CA TYR A 154 10.29 35.11 -3.22
C TYR A 154 11.52 36.00 -2.96
N THR A 155 11.39 37.31 -3.17
CA THR A 155 12.51 38.25 -3.04
C THR A 155 13.15 38.18 -1.65
N SER A 156 14.35 37.59 -1.62
CA SER A 156 15.45 37.88 -0.69
C SER A 156 15.09 37.85 0.80
N GLY A 157 14.74 36.67 1.31
CA GLY A 157 14.86 36.40 2.76
C GLY A 157 13.85 35.44 3.35
N GLY A 158 12.73 35.15 2.69
CA GLY A 158 11.67 34.26 3.22
C GLY A 158 10.96 34.75 4.49
N ILE A 159 11.52 35.77 5.16
CA ILE A 159 11.08 36.32 6.44
C ILE A 159 9.71 37.01 6.31
N GLU A 160 9.52 37.90 5.31
CA GLU A 160 8.24 38.64 5.19
C GLU A 160 7.04 37.76 4.82
N THR A 161 7.22 36.79 3.92
CA THR A 161 6.12 35.88 3.53
C THR A 161 5.77 34.91 4.65
N LEU A 162 6.76 34.38 5.36
CA LEU A 162 6.51 33.46 6.47
C LEU A 162 5.85 34.17 7.65
N ASP A 163 6.26 35.41 7.95
CA ASP A 163 5.64 36.23 8.99
C ASP A 163 4.18 36.56 8.67
N TYR A 164 3.86 36.83 7.40
CA TYR A 164 2.48 36.96 6.95
C TYR A 164 1.67 35.67 7.16
N ILE A 165 2.24 34.51 6.79
CA ILE A 165 1.60 33.21 6.99
C ILE A 165 1.35 32.95 8.48
N LYS A 166 2.35 33.20 9.36
CA LYS A 166 2.20 33.11 10.82
C LYS A 166 1.05 33.97 11.34
N ALA A 167 0.86 35.16 10.77
CA ALA A 167 -0.20 36.08 11.18
C ALA A 167 -1.60 35.65 10.68
N LYS A 168 -1.71 34.92 9.57
CA LYS A 168 -2.99 34.54 8.95
C LYS A 168 -3.42 33.10 9.19
N VAL A 169 -2.47 32.17 9.37
CA VAL A 169 -2.75 30.75 9.61
C VAL A 169 -2.99 30.54 11.10
N LYS A 170 -4.22 30.15 11.44
CA LYS A 170 -4.61 29.88 12.84
C LYS A 170 -3.79 28.76 13.48
N ASP A 171 -3.40 27.76 12.69
CA ASP A 171 -2.61 26.62 13.13
C ASP A 171 -1.26 26.57 12.39
N TYR A 172 -0.40 27.54 12.72
CA TYR A 172 0.95 27.62 12.18
C TYR A 172 1.80 26.36 12.45
N PRO A 173 1.75 25.73 13.65
CA PRO A 173 2.50 24.50 13.91
C PRO A 173 2.23 23.39 12.91
N SER A 174 0.95 23.15 12.56
CA SER A 174 0.61 22.14 11.56
C SER A 174 1.13 22.49 10.17
N TYR A 175 1.12 23.77 9.80
CA TYR A 175 1.71 24.25 8.54
C TYR A 175 3.23 24.00 8.47
N ALA A 176 3.95 24.35 9.55
CA ALA A 176 5.39 24.13 9.63
C ALA A 176 5.73 22.62 9.63
N ALA A 177 5.01 21.81 10.42
CA ALA A 177 5.18 20.36 10.47
C ALA A 177 4.97 19.68 9.11
N GLY A 178 3.95 20.10 8.36
CA GLY A 178 3.71 19.59 7.02
C GLY A 178 4.84 19.95 6.04
N ASN A 179 5.40 21.16 6.13
CA ASN A 179 6.56 21.54 5.32
C ASN A 179 7.80 20.73 5.68
N ILE A 180 8.07 20.51 6.96
CA ILE A 180 9.17 19.64 7.43
C ILE A 180 9.00 18.24 6.82
N LEU A 181 7.83 17.63 6.98
CA LEU A 181 7.53 16.31 6.44
C LEU A 181 7.73 16.24 4.92
N LYS A 182 7.18 17.20 4.17
CA LYS A 182 7.32 17.31 2.71
C LYS A 182 8.77 17.30 2.26
N TYR A 183 9.63 18.05 2.93
CA TYR A 183 11.04 18.16 2.55
C TYR A 183 11.85 16.94 2.99
N VAL A 184 11.57 16.38 4.17
CA VAL A 184 12.20 15.14 4.66
C VAL A 184 11.77 13.90 3.88
N SER A 185 10.57 13.87 3.30
CA SER A 185 10.14 12.70 2.53
C SER A 185 10.67 12.68 1.10
N ARG A 186 10.94 13.85 0.50
CA ARG A 186 11.33 13.96 -0.92
C ARG A 186 12.82 14.12 -1.19
N TYR A 187 13.65 14.27 -0.14
CA TYR A 187 15.06 14.62 -0.34
C TYR A 187 15.81 13.58 -1.20
N GLU A 188 15.54 12.29 -1.01
CA GLU A 188 16.27 11.21 -1.70
C GLU A 188 16.08 11.22 -3.23
N TYR A 189 14.96 11.75 -3.73
CA TYR A 189 14.58 11.64 -5.13
C TYR A 189 14.26 12.98 -5.83
N LYS A 190 14.31 14.12 -5.13
CA LYS A 190 14.07 15.46 -5.72
C LYS A 190 15.28 16.39 -5.66
N ASN A 191 15.55 17.02 -4.52
CA ASN A 191 16.62 18.04 -4.41
C ASN A 191 17.71 17.70 -3.38
N GLY A 192 17.75 16.47 -2.86
CA GLY A 192 18.80 16.04 -1.93
C GLY A 192 18.91 16.95 -0.71
N ILE A 193 20.14 17.34 -0.40
CA ILE A 193 20.48 18.16 0.76
C ILE A 193 19.75 19.52 0.82
N GLU A 194 19.33 20.08 -0.33
CA GLU A 194 18.59 21.34 -0.33
C GLU A 194 17.23 21.21 0.34
N ASP A 195 16.55 20.09 0.15
CA ASP A 195 15.28 19.84 0.83
C ASP A 195 15.53 19.63 2.33
N LEU A 196 16.59 18.92 2.72
CA LEU A 196 16.94 18.80 4.15
C LEU A 196 17.22 20.15 4.81
N LYS A 197 17.88 21.08 4.11
CA LYS A 197 18.08 22.47 4.59
C LYS A 197 16.77 23.23 4.72
N LYS A 198 15.81 23.04 3.80
CA LYS A 198 14.47 23.63 3.90
C LYS A 198 13.70 23.03 5.09
N ALA A 199 13.78 21.72 5.31
CA ALA A 199 13.20 21.09 6.49
C ALA A 199 13.78 21.67 7.79
N GLN A 200 15.10 21.80 7.86
CA GLN A 200 15.78 22.40 9.01
C GLN A 200 15.32 23.85 9.26
N PHE A 201 15.16 24.65 8.21
CA PHE A 201 14.64 26.01 8.33
C PHE A 201 13.27 26.04 9.00
N TYR A 202 12.31 25.25 8.51
CA TYR A 202 10.97 25.19 9.11
C TYR A 202 10.97 24.61 10.54
N LEU A 203 11.89 23.69 10.83
CA LEU A 203 12.05 23.15 12.19
C LEU A 203 12.56 24.22 13.15
N ASN A 204 13.60 24.96 12.78
CA ASN A 204 14.14 26.04 13.60
C ASN A 204 13.09 27.13 13.84
N ASP A 205 12.37 27.53 12.79
CA ASP A 205 11.34 28.56 12.89
C ASP A 205 10.16 28.11 13.79
N LEU A 206 9.76 26.83 13.70
CA LEU A 206 8.76 26.28 14.60
C LEU A 206 9.22 26.28 16.05
N ILE A 207 10.49 25.98 16.32
CA ILE A 207 11.07 26.07 17.67
C ILE A 207 10.99 27.51 18.18
N GLU A 208 11.44 28.49 17.39
CA GLU A 208 11.37 29.91 17.76
C GLU A 208 9.92 30.37 18.03
N TRP A 209 8.96 29.92 17.22
CA TRP A 209 7.54 30.22 17.42
C TRP A 209 6.99 29.61 18.71
N MET A 210 7.44 28.40 19.08
CA MET A 210 7.02 27.72 20.31
C MET A 210 7.67 28.34 21.56
N GLU A 211 8.92 28.80 21.47
CA GLU A 211 9.63 29.47 22.56
C GLU A 211 9.16 30.91 22.82
N SER A 212 8.58 31.57 21.82
CA SER A 212 8.02 32.92 21.94
C SER A 212 6.59 32.98 22.50
N LYS A 213 6.00 31.83 22.83
CA LYS A 213 4.69 31.71 23.49
C LYS A 213 4.81 31.59 25.00
#